data_AF-A0A1X1QVC2-F1
#
_entry.id   AF-A0A1X1QVC2-F1
#
_cell.length_a   1.000
_cell.length_b   1.000
_cell.length_c   1.000
_cell.angle_alpha   90.00
_cell.angle_beta   90.00
_cell.angle_gamma   90.00
#
_symmetry.space_group_name_H-M   'P 1'
#
loop_
_entity.id
_entity.type
_entity.pdbx_description
1 polymer ?
#
loop_
_entity_poly.entity_id
_entity_poly.type
_entity_poly.pdbx_seq_one_letter_code
_entity_poly.pdbx_strand_id
1 'polypeptide(L)'
;MAFYFVSTFAIAQTPTKQPALRLSRTKNLHFAKAPFPGFSATALRHLLNDVYWLNGCYDNNPKSWQKDEITEEIRTKLLNNHEYQALKQYYPTVEDLISYADRKIKALYLGTNIKSVNALERVNYLTHQLNRSIANHQKAAPDSADKTQKALDSAKLKVKEAFETYLENIESGRELSDVMKYNSKEVLQSVLERINNLNSSGIFRPNPPTFECSHARCHQIKHLSDDEQKMFVYMRLEAIFVTSHYPPANIKKLLYNIFYELA
;
A
#
# COMPACT_ATOMS: atom_id res chain seq x y z
N MET A 1 -6.04 8.30 19.74
CA MET A 1 -4.65 8.50 19.30
C MET A 1 -4.18 7.51 18.22
N ALA A 2 -4.92 7.36 17.11
CA ALA A 2 -4.46 6.67 15.92
C ALA A 2 -4.52 7.63 14.72
N PHE A 3 -3.52 8.50 14.64
CA PHE A 3 -3.12 9.33 13.50
C PHE A 3 -1.60 9.50 13.74
N TYR A 4 -0.64 9.24 12.85
CA TYR A 4 -0.55 9.52 11.42
C TYR A 4 0.41 8.50 10.80
N PHE A 5 0.07 7.94 9.64
CA PHE A 5 1.03 7.19 8.81
C PHE A 5 1.26 7.85 7.43
N VAL A 6 0.72 9.05 7.20
CA VAL A 6 0.78 9.67 5.88
C VAL A 6 1.13 11.15 5.99
N SER A 7 2.35 11.49 6.40
CA SER A 7 2.94 12.79 6.09
C SER A 7 4.44 12.83 6.36
N THR A 8 5.26 12.14 5.56
CA THR A 8 6.67 12.53 5.31
C THR A 8 7.25 11.76 4.13
N PHE A 9 6.66 11.92 2.94
CA PHE A 9 7.33 11.55 1.69
C PHE A 9 6.98 12.55 0.59
N ALA A 10 7.16 13.84 0.87
CA ALA A 10 7.26 14.89 -0.14
C ALA A 10 7.80 16.17 0.52
N ILE A 11 9.11 16.37 0.48
CA ILE A 11 9.67 17.74 0.47
C ILE A 11 10.64 17.81 -0.71
N ALA A 12 10.36 18.80 -1.54
CA ALA A 12 10.87 19.02 -2.86
C ALA A 12 12.37 19.38 -2.90
N GLN A 13 12.97 19.08 -4.04
CA GLN A 13 14.18 19.74 -4.52
C GLN A 13 13.91 21.24 -4.69
N THR A 14 14.72 22.11 -4.10
CA THR A 14 15.43 23.25 -4.75
C THR A 14 16.11 24.14 -3.69
N PRO A 15 17.15 24.91 -4.09
CA PRO A 15 18.27 25.28 -3.22
C PRO A 15 18.07 26.66 -2.61
N THR A 16 18.65 26.92 -1.43
CA THR A 16 19.52 28.09 -1.17
C THR A 16 19.92 28.23 0.30
N LYS A 17 21.24 28.34 0.49
CA LYS A 17 22.00 29.08 1.52
C LYS A 17 21.66 28.87 3.01
N GLN A 18 22.54 28.10 3.64
CA GLN A 18 22.83 28.09 5.08
C GLN A 18 23.20 29.50 5.60
N PRO A 19 23.15 29.69 6.93
CA PRO A 19 24.41 29.89 7.63
C PRO A 19 24.66 28.88 8.75
N ALA A 20 25.93 28.54 8.87
CA ALA A 20 26.51 27.46 9.64
C ALA A 20 26.40 27.59 11.16
N LEU A 21 26.08 26.48 11.82
CA LEU A 21 26.74 26.09 13.07
C LEU A 21 27.52 24.81 12.79
N ARG A 22 28.84 24.95 12.78
CA ARG A 22 29.81 23.86 12.64
C ARG A 22 29.66 22.90 13.81
N LEU A 23 29.33 21.64 13.51
CA LEU A 23 29.81 20.52 14.30
C LEU A 23 30.66 19.60 13.41
N SER A 24 31.85 19.39 13.92
CA SER A 24 32.96 18.57 13.45
C SER A 24 32.59 17.27 12.73
N ARG A 25 32.95 17.23 11.46
CA ARG A 25 33.65 16.15 10.74
C ARG A 25 33.90 14.84 11.54
N THR A 26 32.91 13.94 11.56
CA THR A 26 33.14 12.50 11.60
C THR A 26 32.16 11.79 10.67
N LYS A 27 32.67 11.45 9.48
CA LYS A 27 32.27 10.34 8.61
C LYS A 27 30.77 10.23 8.29
N ASN A 28 30.40 10.78 7.13
CA ASN A 28 29.40 10.25 6.20
C ASN A 28 28.48 9.17 6.79
N LEU A 29 27.41 9.58 7.46
CA LEU A 29 26.25 8.72 7.63
C LEU A 29 25.67 8.49 6.23
N HIS A 30 26.06 7.35 5.66
CA HIS A 30 25.50 6.77 4.45
C HIS A 30 23.99 6.51 4.66
N PHE A 31 23.18 7.56 4.59
CA PHE A 31 21.71 7.48 4.45
C PHE A 31 21.28 7.30 2.98
N ALA A 32 22.22 7.02 2.08
CA ALA A 32 21.96 6.67 0.69
C ALA A 32 22.33 5.19 0.47
N LYS A 33 21.32 4.36 0.19
CA LYS A 33 21.39 2.90 0.00
C LYS A 33 21.73 2.10 1.26
N ALA A 34 20.70 1.71 2.00
CA ALA A 34 20.63 0.30 2.39
C ALA A 34 19.88 -0.43 1.26
N PRO A 35 20.56 -1.14 0.34
CA PRO A 35 19.91 -2.01 -0.61
C PRO A 35 19.62 -3.32 0.13
N PHE A 36 18.54 -3.35 0.92
CA PHE A 36 17.96 -4.65 1.27
C PHE A 36 17.16 -5.10 0.06
N PRO A 37 17.60 -6.11 -0.70
CA PRO A 37 16.80 -6.64 -1.78
C PRO A 37 15.44 -7.07 -1.20
N GLY A 38 14.35 -6.49 -1.72
CA GLY A 38 12.98 -6.89 -1.37
C GLY A 38 12.18 -5.94 -0.48
N PHE A 39 12.75 -4.92 0.19
CA PHE A 39 11.91 -3.93 0.87
C PHE A 39 11.46 -2.82 -0.07
N SER A 40 10.19 -2.84 -0.45
CA SER A 40 9.57 -1.73 -1.18
C SER A 40 8.71 -0.91 -0.22
N ALA A 41 9.20 0.27 0.17
CA ALA A 41 8.41 1.25 0.91
C ALA A 41 7.11 1.60 0.17
N THR A 42 7.13 1.56 -1.16
CA THR A 42 5.97 1.75 -2.03
C THR A 42 4.93 0.64 -1.85
N ALA A 43 5.36 -0.63 -1.78
CA ALA A 43 4.44 -1.75 -1.57
C ALA A 43 3.77 -1.68 -0.18
N LEU A 44 4.54 -1.31 0.86
CA LEU A 44 3.98 -1.07 2.20
C LEU A 44 2.95 0.05 2.19
N ARG A 45 3.24 1.17 1.52
CA ARG A 45 2.31 2.30 1.38
C ARG A 45 1.03 1.88 0.65
N HIS A 46 1.12 1.09 -0.40
CA HIS A 46 -0.05 0.57 -1.11
C HIS A 46 -0.89 -0.36 -0.22
N LEU A 47 -0.26 -1.26 0.53
CA LEU A 47 -0.98 -2.12 1.49
C LEU A 47 -1.74 -1.29 2.53
N LEU A 48 -1.09 -0.28 3.10
CA LEU A 48 -1.73 0.60 4.08
C LEU A 48 -2.90 1.35 3.47
N ASN A 49 -2.69 2.02 2.33
CA ASN A 49 -3.76 2.75 1.67
C ASN A 49 -4.95 1.86 1.35
N ASP A 50 -4.71 0.63 0.86
CA ASP A 50 -5.77 -0.33 0.56
C ASP A 50 -6.53 -0.75 1.84
N VAL A 51 -5.83 -1.00 2.96
CA VAL A 51 -6.46 -1.36 4.23
C VAL A 51 -7.30 -0.21 4.79
N TYR A 52 -6.77 1.01 4.76
CA TYR A 52 -7.50 2.21 5.17
C TYR A 52 -8.73 2.45 4.27
N TRP A 53 -8.56 2.29 2.96
CA TRP A 53 -9.64 2.41 1.98
C TRP A 53 -10.75 1.36 2.21
N LEU A 54 -10.38 0.11 2.50
CA LEU A 54 -11.33 -0.97 2.82
C LEU A 54 -12.09 -0.73 4.12
N ASN A 55 -11.46 -0.07 5.08
CA ASN A 55 -12.13 0.34 6.31
C ASN A 55 -13.00 1.58 6.07
N GLY A 56 -12.94 2.22 4.91
CA GLY A 56 -13.75 3.40 4.58
C GLY A 56 -13.09 4.73 4.93
N CYS A 57 -11.76 4.77 5.05
CA CYS A 57 -10.99 6.01 5.10
C CYS A 57 -10.57 6.39 3.67
N TYR A 58 -11.03 7.53 3.19
CA TYR A 58 -10.80 8.01 1.83
C TYR A 58 -10.04 9.33 1.82
N ASP A 59 -9.04 9.45 0.95
CA ASP A 59 -8.22 10.66 0.81
C ASP A 59 -9.07 11.88 0.39
N ASN A 60 -10.11 11.66 -0.41
CA ASN A 60 -11.00 12.70 -0.90
C ASN A 60 -12.07 13.15 0.12
N ASN A 61 -12.18 12.47 1.28
CA ASN A 61 -13.19 12.79 2.28
C ASN A 61 -12.56 12.82 3.69
N PRO A 62 -12.15 14.01 4.18
CA PRO A 62 -11.56 14.16 5.50
C PRO A 62 -12.46 13.69 6.66
N LYS A 63 -13.79 13.71 6.49
CA LYS A 63 -14.72 13.23 7.53
C LYS A 63 -14.64 11.72 7.73
N SER A 64 -14.27 10.99 6.68
CA SER A 64 -14.13 9.52 6.72
C SER A 64 -13.00 9.05 7.63
N TRP A 65 -12.07 9.96 7.95
CA TRP A 65 -10.97 9.73 8.88
C TRP A 65 -11.38 9.87 10.34
N GLN A 66 -12.61 10.31 10.67
CA GLN A 66 -13.07 10.42 12.05
C GLN A 66 -13.52 9.07 12.58
N LYS A 67 -12.58 8.32 13.18
CA LYS A 67 -12.82 7.00 13.77
C LYS A 67 -12.32 6.91 15.21
N ASP A 68 -12.77 5.88 15.89
CA ASP A 68 -12.39 5.59 17.27
C ASP A 68 -11.21 4.60 17.34
N GLU A 69 -10.52 4.62 18.48
CA GLU A 69 -9.49 3.62 18.78
C GLU A 69 -10.13 2.33 19.27
N ILE A 70 -9.52 1.20 18.90
CA ILE A 70 -9.96 -0.12 19.30
C ILE A 70 -8.94 -0.75 20.26
N THR A 71 -9.45 -1.40 21.29
CA THR A 71 -8.66 -2.23 22.22
C THR A 71 -8.68 -3.68 21.72
N GLU A 72 -7.64 -4.46 22.02
CA GLU A 72 -7.54 -5.88 21.63
C GLU A 72 -8.76 -6.70 22.09
N GLU A 73 -9.28 -6.41 23.29
CA GLU A 73 -10.47 -7.08 23.82
C GLU A 73 -11.74 -6.81 23.00
N ILE A 74 -11.96 -5.54 22.63
CA ILE A 74 -13.11 -5.13 21.83
C ILE A 74 -13.00 -5.75 20.44
N ARG A 75 -11.80 -5.70 19.85
CA ARG A 75 -11.53 -6.32 18.55
C ARG A 75 -11.82 -7.81 18.54
N THR A 76 -11.33 -8.54 19.54
CA THR A 76 -11.53 -9.98 19.65
C THR A 76 -13.01 -10.33 19.79
N LYS A 77 -13.77 -9.56 20.59
CA LYS A 77 -15.22 -9.73 20.72
C LYS A 77 -15.94 -9.52 19.38
N LEU A 78 -15.64 -8.43 18.67
CA LEU A 78 -16.27 -8.13 17.38
C LEU A 78 -15.95 -9.19 16.32
N LEU A 79 -14.72 -9.71 16.30
CA LEU A 79 -14.33 -10.78 15.39
C LEU A 79 -15.06 -12.09 15.69
N ASN A 80 -15.17 -12.47 16.97
CA ASN A 80 -15.88 -13.68 17.38
C ASN A 80 -17.38 -13.61 17.08
N ASN A 81 -17.96 -12.40 17.15
CA ASN A 81 -19.36 -12.16 16.80
C ASN A 81 -19.59 -11.95 15.29
N HIS A 82 -18.54 -11.97 14.47
CA HIS A 82 -18.58 -11.67 13.03
C HIS A 82 -19.15 -10.27 12.69
N GLU A 83 -19.00 -9.29 13.58
CA GLU A 83 -19.51 -7.93 13.43
C GLU A 83 -18.55 -7.04 12.62
N TYR A 84 -18.30 -7.40 11.37
CA TYR A 84 -17.34 -6.69 10.51
C TYR A 84 -17.72 -5.24 10.20
N GLN A 85 -19.01 -4.89 10.26
CA GLN A 85 -19.45 -3.51 10.04
C GLN A 85 -19.10 -2.59 11.22
N ALA A 86 -19.20 -3.10 12.44
CA ALA A 86 -18.79 -2.36 13.64
C ALA A 86 -17.27 -2.13 13.62
N LEU A 87 -16.49 -3.10 13.14
CA LEU A 87 -15.04 -2.98 13.02
C LEU A 87 -14.60 -1.80 12.13
N LYS A 88 -15.39 -1.44 11.11
CA LYS A 88 -15.10 -0.30 10.23
C LYS A 88 -15.18 1.06 10.91
N GLN A 89 -15.89 1.16 12.04
CA GLN A 89 -15.97 2.39 12.83
C GLN A 89 -14.64 2.71 13.54
N TYR A 90 -13.74 1.73 13.63
CA TYR A 90 -12.43 1.86 14.25
C TYR A 90 -11.31 1.96 13.21
N TYR A 91 -10.15 2.48 13.64
CA TYR A 91 -8.95 2.42 12.81
C TYR A 91 -8.47 0.98 12.62
N PRO A 92 -7.97 0.62 11.42
CA PRO A 92 -7.33 -0.67 11.22
C PRO A 92 -6.11 -0.84 12.12
N THR A 93 -5.94 -2.05 12.63
CA THR A 93 -4.78 -2.45 13.44
C THR A 93 -3.69 -3.07 12.57
N VAL A 94 -2.49 -3.25 13.12
CA VAL A 94 -1.38 -3.95 12.43
C VAL A 94 -1.76 -5.38 12.05
N GLU A 95 -2.60 -6.04 12.85
CA GLU A 95 -3.12 -7.38 12.53
C GLU A 95 -4.04 -7.39 11.31
N ASP A 96 -4.81 -6.32 11.10
CA ASP A 96 -5.68 -6.20 9.93
C ASP A 96 -4.84 -6.00 8.65
N LEU A 97 -3.73 -5.26 8.77
CA LEU A 97 -2.72 -5.13 7.72
C LEU A 97 -2.05 -6.47 7.40
N ILE A 98 -1.62 -7.23 8.42
CA ILE A 98 -1.04 -8.58 8.26
C ILE A 98 -2.05 -9.50 7.55
N SER A 99 -3.29 -9.52 8.04
CA SER A 99 -4.37 -10.37 7.49
C SER A 99 -4.72 -10.00 6.05
N TYR A 100 -4.67 -8.72 5.69
CA TYR A 100 -4.86 -8.27 4.31
C TYR A 100 -3.69 -8.67 3.41
N ALA A 101 -2.45 -8.42 3.86
CA ALA A 101 -1.25 -8.77 3.12
C ALA A 101 -1.16 -10.29 2.87
N ASP A 102 -1.44 -11.12 3.87
CA ASP A 102 -1.46 -12.58 3.75
C ASP A 102 -2.51 -13.06 2.74
N ARG A 103 -3.74 -12.51 2.78
CA ARG A 103 -4.77 -12.81 1.76
C ARG A 103 -4.32 -12.40 0.36
N LYS A 104 -3.66 -11.25 0.20
CA LYS A 104 -3.15 -10.80 -1.11
C LYS A 104 -2.01 -11.68 -1.61
N ILE A 105 -1.10 -12.10 -0.75
CA ILE A 105 -0.05 -13.08 -1.09
C ILE A 105 -0.70 -14.39 -1.54
N LYS A 106 -1.69 -14.92 -0.81
CA LYS A 106 -2.42 -16.13 -1.18
C LYS A 106 -3.10 -15.99 -2.55
N ALA A 107 -3.75 -14.87 -2.84
CA ALA A 107 -4.33 -14.60 -4.16
C ALA A 107 -3.29 -14.60 -5.29
N LEU A 108 -2.12 -13.99 -5.04
CA LEU A 108 -1.00 -14.04 -5.99
C LEU A 108 -0.45 -15.46 -6.18
N TYR A 109 -0.38 -16.27 -5.11
CA TYR A 109 0.07 -17.66 -5.17
C TYR A 109 -0.88 -18.58 -5.93
N LEU A 110 -2.18 -18.42 -5.72
CA LEU A 110 -3.22 -19.20 -6.40
C LEU A 110 -3.33 -18.82 -7.89
N GLY A 111 -2.73 -17.69 -8.29
CA GLY A 111 -2.62 -17.26 -9.67
C GLY A 111 -3.94 -16.81 -10.29
N THR A 112 -4.99 -16.57 -9.48
CA THR A 112 -6.30 -16.07 -9.95
C THR A 112 -6.10 -14.77 -10.73
N ASN A 113 -5.39 -13.82 -10.13
CA ASN A 113 -5.09 -12.53 -10.76
C ASN A 113 -4.07 -12.62 -11.92
N ILE A 114 -3.28 -13.69 -11.98
CA ILE A 114 -2.21 -13.84 -12.99
C ILE A 114 -2.78 -14.40 -14.29
N LYS A 115 -3.76 -15.31 -14.22
CA LYS A 115 -4.37 -15.93 -15.40
C LYS A 115 -5.05 -14.91 -16.30
N SER A 116 -5.84 -14.02 -15.73
CA SER A 116 -6.52 -12.95 -16.46
C SER A 116 -5.54 -11.94 -17.05
N VAL A 117 -4.50 -11.54 -16.30
CA VAL A 117 -3.47 -10.62 -16.78
C VAL A 117 -2.68 -11.23 -17.95
N ASN A 118 -2.32 -12.51 -17.86
CA ASN A 118 -1.66 -13.21 -18.97
C ASN A 118 -2.58 -13.35 -20.19
N ALA A 119 -3.87 -13.61 -19.99
CA ALA A 119 -4.86 -13.65 -21.08
C ALA A 119 -5.00 -12.27 -21.75
N LEU A 120 -5.00 -11.18 -20.97
CA LEU A 120 -5.00 -9.82 -21.50
C LEU A 120 -3.72 -9.49 -22.29
N GLU A 121 -2.55 -9.90 -21.78
CA GLU A 121 -1.28 -9.75 -22.49
C GLU A 121 -1.29 -10.52 -23.83
N ARG A 122 -1.86 -11.74 -23.82
CA ARG A 122 -2.07 -12.56 -25.01
C ARG A 122 -2.96 -11.87 -26.04
N VAL A 123 -4.06 -11.25 -25.60
CA VAL A 123 -4.94 -10.44 -26.46
C VAL A 123 -4.17 -9.29 -27.09
N ASN A 124 -3.42 -8.53 -26.30
CA ASN A 124 -2.64 -7.38 -26.80
C ASN A 124 -1.61 -7.84 -27.85
N TYR A 125 -0.89 -8.92 -27.55
CA TYR A 125 0.09 -9.50 -28.47
C TYR A 125 -0.53 -9.93 -29.80
N LEU A 126 -1.65 -10.67 -29.77
CA LEU A 126 -2.35 -11.13 -30.97
C LEU A 126 -2.99 -9.96 -31.73
N THR A 127 -3.47 -8.94 -31.03
CA THR A 127 -4.00 -7.71 -31.65
C THR A 127 -2.90 -6.97 -32.42
N HIS A 128 -1.67 -6.91 -31.89
CA HIS A 128 -0.53 -6.37 -32.64
C HIS A 128 -0.16 -7.23 -33.87
N GLN A 129 -0.35 -8.55 -33.82
CA GLN A 129 -0.20 -9.41 -35.01
C GLN A 129 -1.31 -9.19 -36.03
N LEU A 130 -2.56 -9.02 -35.57
CA LEU A 130 -3.71 -8.71 -36.40
C LEU A 130 -3.51 -7.38 -37.14
N ASN A 131 -3.08 -6.32 -36.45
CA ASN A 131 -2.79 -5.03 -37.08
C ASN A 131 -1.71 -5.13 -38.16
N ARG A 132 -0.69 -5.99 -37.96
CA ARG A 132 0.30 -6.30 -39.00
C ARG A 132 -0.31 -7.04 -40.18
N SER A 133 -1.20 -8.00 -39.94
CA SER A 133 -1.90 -8.73 -41.02
C SER A 133 -2.82 -7.82 -41.84
N ILE A 134 -3.49 -6.85 -41.19
CA ILE A 134 -4.30 -5.82 -41.85
C ILE A 134 -3.43 -4.95 -42.76
N ALA A 135 -2.31 -4.45 -42.24
CA ALA A 135 -1.38 -3.63 -43.03
C ALA A 135 -0.79 -4.39 -44.22
N ASN A 136 -0.52 -5.69 -44.07
CA ASN A 136 -0.05 -6.55 -45.16
C ASN A 136 -1.14 -6.80 -46.21
N HIS A 137 -2.39 -6.99 -45.78
CA HIS A 137 -3.54 -7.12 -46.67
C HIS A 137 -3.78 -5.84 -47.48
N GLN A 138 -3.66 -4.67 -46.85
CA GLN A 138 -3.80 -3.36 -47.53
C GLN A 138 -2.73 -3.10 -48.59
N LYS A 139 -1.55 -3.73 -48.46
CA LYS A 139 -0.42 -3.60 -49.40
C LYS A 139 -0.35 -4.74 -50.43
N ALA A 140 -1.28 -5.71 -50.37
CA ALA A 140 -1.23 -6.91 -51.20
C ALA A 140 -1.68 -6.63 -52.64
N ALA A 141 -0.97 -7.20 -53.61
CA ALA A 141 -1.34 -7.19 -55.03
C ALA A 141 -2.57 -8.11 -55.27
N PRO A 142 -3.40 -7.84 -56.30
CA PRO A 142 -4.69 -8.53 -56.53
C PRO A 142 -4.57 -10.07 -56.60
N ASP A 143 -3.49 -10.62 -57.15
CA ASP A 143 -3.27 -12.09 -57.23
C ASP A 143 -2.96 -12.77 -55.88
N SER A 144 -2.60 -11.99 -54.86
CA SER A 144 -2.24 -12.50 -53.52
C SER A 144 -3.31 -12.24 -52.46
N ALA A 145 -4.39 -11.54 -52.83
CA ALA A 145 -5.45 -11.06 -51.93
C ALA A 145 -6.16 -12.20 -51.19
N ASP A 146 -6.42 -13.33 -51.85
CA ASP A 146 -7.12 -14.46 -51.22
C ASP A 146 -6.32 -15.13 -50.09
N LYS A 147 -4.99 -15.18 -50.23
CA LYS A 147 -4.10 -15.76 -49.20
C LYS A 147 -3.96 -14.81 -48.01
N THR A 148 -3.86 -13.51 -48.26
CA THR A 148 -3.76 -12.50 -47.19
C THR A 148 -5.10 -12.34 -46.47
N GLN A 149 -6.23 -12.49 -47.15
CA GLN A 149 -7.57 -12.46 -46.53
C GLN A 149 -7.78 -13.65 -45.58
N LYS A 150 -7.45 -14.88 -45.99
CA LYS A 150 -7.49 -16.06 -45.10
C LYS A 150 -6.59 -15.90 -43.87
N ALA A 151 -5.39 -15.32 -44.04
CA ALA A 151 -4.49 -15.06 -42.93
C ALA A 151 -5.09 -14.04 -41.95
N LEU A 152 -5.75 -12.99 -42.47
CA LEU A 152 -6.44 -11.96 -41.69
C LEU A 152 -7.60 -12.55 -40.89
N ASP A 153 -8.44 -13.37 -41.51
CA ASP A 153 -9.57 -14.01 -40.84
C ASP A 153 -9.10 -15.02 -39.76
N SER A 154 -8.00 -15.73 -40.02
CA SER A 154 -7.37 -16.58 -38.98
C SER A 154 -6.83 -15.79 -37.80
N ALA A 155 -6.28 -14.58 -38.04
CA ALA A 155 -5.77 -13.72 -36.99
C ALA A 155 -6.93 -13.13 -36.15
N LYS A 156 -8.04 -12.76 -36.78
CA LYS A 156 -9.26 -12.31 -36.11
C LYS A 156 -9.83 -13.38 -35.18
N LEU A 157 -9.90 -14.63 -35.66
CA LEU A 157 -10.39 -15.75 -34.86
C LEU A 157 -9.53 -15.97 -33.61
N LYS A 158 -8.20 -15.97 -33.76
CA LYS A 158 -7.26 -16.12 -32.63
C LYS A 158 -7.41 -15.00 -31.59
N VAL A 159 -7.62 -13.75 -32.02
CA VAL A 159 -7.87 -12.64 -31.09
C VAL A 159 -9.19 -12.85 -30.35
N LYS A 160 -10.24 -13.28 -31.06
CA LYS A 160 -11.55 -13.55 -30.46
C LYS A 160 -11.47 -14.63 -29.37
N GLU A 161 -10.84 -15.77 -29.67
CA GLU A 161 -10.65 -16.86 -28.70
C GLU A 161 -9.84 -16.43 -27.47
N ALA A 162 -8.77 -15.65 -27.66
CA ALA A 162 -7.98 -15.12 -26.55
C ALA A 162 -8.78 -14.12 -25.70
N PHE A 163 -9.66 -13.34 -26.33
CA PHE A 163 -10.53 -12.38 -25.64
C PHE A 163 -11.64 -13.09 -24.85
N GLU A 164 -12.23 -14.14 -25.41
CA GLU A 164 -13.19 -15.01 -24.70
C GLU A 164 -12.53 -15.64 -23.48
N THR A 165 -11.32 -16.17 -23.63
CA THR A 165 -10.52 -16.70 -22.50
C THR A 165 -10.27 -15.63 -21.43
N TYR A 166 -9.99 -14.39 -21.82
CA TYR A 166 -9.83 -13.29 -20.85
C TYR A 166 -11.15 -12.99 -20.10
N LEU A 167 -12.28 -12.96 -20.81
CA LEU A 167 -13.60 -12.71 -20.22
C LEU A 167 -14.04 -13.82 -19.26
N GLU A 168 -13.64 -15.07 -19.48
CA GLU A 168 -13.92 -16.18 -18.57
C GLU A 168 -13.10 -16.11 -17.27
N ASN A 169 -11.91 -15.51 -17.33
CA ASN A 169 -10.97 -15.47 -16.20
C ASN A 169 -11.02 -14.15 -15.40
N ILE A 170 -11.72 -13.12 -15.88
CA ILE A 170 -11.78 -11.82 -15.19
C ILE A 170 -12.83 -11.85 -14.08
N GLU A 171 -12.42 -11.57 -12.83
CA GLU A 171 -13.36 -11.56 -11.69
C GLU A 171 -13.64 -10.15 -11.17
N SER A 172 -12.61 -9.35 -10.88
CA SER A 172 -12.75 -8.07 -10.17
C SER A 172 -12.41 -6.82 -10.99
N GLY A 173 -11.76 -7.00 -12.15
CA GLY A 173 -11.20 -5.90 -12.95
C GLY A 173 -10.02 -5.16 -12.30
N ARG A 174 -9.62 -5.53 -11.07
CA ARG A 174 -8.47 -4.93 -10.36
C ARG A 174 -7.19 -5.73 -10.53
N GLU A 175 -7.24 -6.85 -11.24
CA GLU A 175 -6.18 -7.86 -11.28
C GLU A 175 -4.89 -7.31 -11.89
N LEU A 176 -4.99 -6.55 -12.98
CA LEU A 176 -3.86 -5.84 -13.57
C LEU A 176 -3.29 -4.78 -12.61
N SER A 177 -4.16 -4.02 -11.94
CA SER A 177 -3.74 -3.01 -10.96
C SER A 177 -3.03 -3.64 -9.77
N ASP A 178 -3.52 -4.78 -9.30
CA ASP A 178 -2.94 -5.53 -8.19
C ASP A 178 -1.55 -6.07 -8.55
N VAL A 179 -1.37 -6.63 -9.76
CA VAL A 179 -0.05 -7.09 -10.23
C VAL A 179 0.94 -5.92 -10.33
N MET A 180 0.49 -4.76 -10.85
CA MET A 180 1.34 -3.57 -11.00
C MET A 180 1.68 -2.90 -9.66
N LYS A 181 0.75 -2.81 -8.72
CA LYS A 181 0.95 -2.15 -7.42
C LYS A 181 1.97 -2.86 -6.54
N TYR A 182 1.97 -4.19 -6.56
CA TYR A 182 2.78 -5.00 -5.65
C TYR A 182 4.10 -5.49 -6.25
N ASN A 183 4.38 -5.20 -7.53
CA ASN A 183 5.56 -5.58 -8.32
C ASN A 183 5.81 -7.10 -8.41
N SER A 184 6.01 -7.79 -7.28
CA SER A 184 6.23 -9.24 -7.21
C SER A 184 5.77 -9.84 -5.88
N LYS A 185 5.50 -11.15 -5.90
CA LYS A 185 5.18 -11.95 -4.70
C LYS A 185 6.26 -11.84 -3.62
N GLU A 186 7.53 -11.82 -4.03
CA GLU A 186 8.70 -11.83 -3.15
C GLU A 186 8.84 -10.51 -2.39
N VAL A 187 8.54 -9.40 -3.07
CA VAL A 187 8.49 -8.07 -2.43
C VAL A 187 7.41 -8.04 -1.36
N LEU A 188 6.22 -8.56 -1.66
CA LEU A 188 5.11 -8.57 -0.71
C LEU A 188 5.38 -9.46 0.51
N GLN A 189 6.02 -10.62 0.30
CA GLN A 189 6.49 -11.50 1.37
C GLN A 189 7.52 -10.83 2.27
N SER A 190 8.52 -10.16 1.68
CA SER A 190 9.56 -9.45 2.42
C SER A 190 9.01 -8.27 3.22
N VAL A 191 7.94 -7.62 2.73
CA VAL A 191 7.22 -6.59 3.47
C VAL A 191 6.42 -7.20 4.62
N LEU A 192 5.70 -8.30 4.39
CA LEU A 192 4.92 -8.99 5.42
C LEU A 192 5.80 -9.48 6.57
N GLU A 193 6.96 -10.07 6.28
CA GLU A 193 7.92 -10.51 7.30
C GLU A 193 8.35 -9.36 8.21
N ARG A 194 8.63 -8.19 7.65
CA ARG A 194 8.98 -7.00 8.44
C ARG A 194 7.81 -6.47 9.26
N ILE A 195 6.60 -6.47 8.72
CA ILE A 195 5.40 -6.10 9.49
C ILE A 195 5.19 -7.08 10.66
N ASN A 196 5.43 -8.38 10.46
CA ASN A 196 5.34 -9.38 11.51
C ASN A 196 6.41 -9.20 12.59
N ASN A 197 7.65 -8.90 12.20
CA ASN A 197 8.72 -8.56 13.16
C ASN A 197 8.34 -7.32 13.97
N LEU A 198 7.80 -6.31 13.29
CA LEU A 198 7.34 -5.09 13.93
C LEU A 198 6.15 -5.32 14.86
N ASN A 199 5.21 -6.20 14.51
CA ASN A 199 4.10 -6.58 15.38
C ASN A 199 4.59 -7.36 16.61
N SER A 200 5.55 -8.28 16.40
CA SER A 200 6.17 -9.09 17.44
C SER A 200 6.96 -8.24 18.45
N SER A 201 7.49 -7.09 18.01
CA SER A 201 8.15 -6.11 18.89
C SER A 201 7.22 -5.54 19.98
N GLY A 202 5.89 -5.63 19.79
CA GLY A 202 4.90 -5.12 20.74
C GLY A 202 4.79 -3.60 20.80
N ILE A 203 5.49 -2.86 19.92
CA ILE A 203 5.45 -1.40 19.86
C ILE A 203 4.05 -0.87 19.50
N PHE A 204 3.38 -1.54 18.56
CA PHE A 204 2.13 -1.09 17.95
C PHE A 204 0.90 -1.84 18.46
N ARG A 205 0.86 -2.12 19.76
CA ARG A 205 -0.33 -2.72 20.36
C ARG A 205 -1.49 -1.72 20.35
N PRO A 206 -2.72 -2.17 20.04
CA PRO A 206 -3.92 -1.34 20.14
C PRO A 206 -4.19 -0.88 21.58
N ASN A 207 -3.73 -1.65 22.56
CA ASN A 207 -3.92 -1.33 23.96
C ASN A 207 -2.98 -0.20 24.38
N PRO A 208 -3.48 0.84 25.08
CA PRO A 208 -2.63 1.87 25.62
C PRO A 208 -1.62 1.26 26.61
N PRO A 209 -0.38 1.79 26.67
CA PRO A 209 0.60 1.34 27.65
C PRO A 209 0.07 1.52 29.07
N THR A 210 0.17 0.46 29.88
CA THR A 210 -0.21 0.47 31.29
C THR A 210 0.84 1.20 32.10
N PHE A 211 0.72 2.53 32.17
CA PHE A 211 1.49 3.32 33.12
C PHE A 211 0.71 3.33 34.44
N GLU A 212 1.00 2.39 35.33
CA GLU A 212 0.41 2.28 36.66
C GLU A 212 0.60 3.59 37.45
N CYS A 213 -0.35 4.54 37.38
CA CYS A 213 -0.40 5.84 38.08
C CYS A 213 0.95 6.57 38.34
N SER A 214 1.99 6.27 37.56
CA SER A 214 3.35 6.68 37.83
C SER A 214 3.55 8.07 37.28
N HIS A 215 4.17 8.92 38.09
CA HIS A 215 4.51 10.28 37.67
C HIS A 215 5.51 10.28 36.50
N ALA A 216 6.35 9.24 36.40
CA ALA A 216 7.26 9.03 35.28
C ALA A 216 6.76 7.87 34.39
N ARG A 217 6.55 8.17 33.11
CA ARG A 217 6.15 7.20 32.08
C ARG A 217 7.39 6.71 31.35
N CYS A 218 7.83 5.49 31.66
CA CYS A 218 9.04 4.91 31.07
C CYS A 218 8.68 3.80 30.08
N HIS A 219 9.21 3.88 28.86
CA HIS A 219 9.09 2.81 27.85
C HIS A 219 10.36 1.96 27.83
N GLN A 220 10.20 0.64 27.95
CA GLN A 220 11.31 -0.30 27.80
C GLN A 220 11.54 -0.60 26.31
N ILE A 221 12.51 0.09 25.71
CA ILE A 221 12.84 -0.05 24.27
C ILE A 221 14.15 -0.81 24.01
N LYS A 222 14.80 -1.33 25.06
CA LYS A 222 16.13 -1.97 24.97
C LYS A 222 16.18 -3.20 24.05
N HIS A 223 15.05 -3.85 23.83
CA HIS A 223 14.95 -5.08 23.05
C HIS A 223 14.67 -4.83 21.56
N LEU A 224 14.49 -3.57 21.18
CA LEU A 224 14.26 -3.16 19.81
C LEU A 224 15.59 -2.90 19.10
N SER A 225 15.63 -3.10 17.79
CA SER A 225 16.77 -2.67 16.97
C SER A 225 16.93 -1.15 16.97
N ASP A 226 18.12 -0.65 16.67
CA ASP A 226 18.42 0.79 16.67
C ASP A 226 17.44 1.60 15.80
N ASP A 227 17.00 1.04 14.68
CA ASP A 227 16.07 1.72 13.77
C ASP A 227 14.63 1.70 14.30
N GLU A 228 14.20 0.62 14.93
CA GLU A 228 12.90 0.55 15.63
C GLU A 228 12.84 1.49 16.84
N GLN A 229 13.94 1.61 17.59
CA GLN A 229 14.06 2.55 18.70
C GLN A 229 13.91 4.00 18.23
N LYS A 230 14.61 4.39 17.16
CA LYS A 230 14.49 5.74 16.58
C LYS A 230 13.06 6.00 16.14
N MET A 231 12.46 5.07 15.39
CA MET A 231 11.09 5.19 14.92
C MET A 231 10.12 5.38 16.09
N PHE A 232 10.24 4.55 17.13
CA PHE A 232 9.41 4.65 18.33
C PHE A 232 9.52 6.01 19.00
N VAL A 233 10.74 6.51 19.20
CA VAL A 233 10.98 7.81 19.85
C VAL A 233 10.36 8.94 19.02
N TYR A 234 10.56 8.94 17.69
CA TYR A 234 9.96 9.97 16.82
C TYR A 234 8.44 9.97 16.89
N MET A 235 7.80 8.80 16.74
CA MET A 235 6.34 8.69 16.81
C MET A 235 5.79 9.11 18.18
N ARG A 236 6.50 8.78 19.27
CA ARG A 236 6.10 9.18 20.61
C ARG A 236 6.23 10.69 20.84
N LEU A 237 7.33 11.29 20.41
CA LEU A 237 7.53 12.73 20.51
C LEU A 237 6.47 13.49 19.70
N GLU A 238 6.17 13.03 18.50
CA GLU A 238 5.11 13.59 17.67
C GLU A 238 3.74 13.47 18.36
N ALA A 239 3.38 12.30 18.87
CA ALA A 239 2.11 12.11 19.57
C ALA A 239 1.99 13.02 20.80
N ILE A 240 3.06 13.16 21.59
CA ILE A 240 3.11 14.07 22.74
C ILE A 240 2.96 15.51 22.28
N PHE A 241 3.65 15.91 21.21
CA PHE A 241 3.60 17.26 20.67
C PHE A 241 2.21 17.63 20.16
N VAL A 242 1.57 16.75 19.40
CA VAL A 242 0.19 16.95 18.90
C VAL A 242 -0.80 17.07 20.07
N THR A 243 -0.61 16.25 21.11
CA THR A 243 -1.48 16.26 22.30
C THR A 243 -1.26 17.49 23.18
N SER A 244 -0.03 18.01 23.25
CA SER A 244 0.31 19.15 24.12
C SER A 244 0.03 20.50 23.46
N HIS A 245 0.21 20.63 22.15
CA HIS A 245 0.01 21.89 21.43
C HIS A 245 -1.47 22.20 21.18
N TYR A 246 -2.35 21.19 21.25
CA TYR A 246 -3.79 21.35 21.02
C TYR A 246 -4.62 20.57 22.05
N PRO A 247 -5.54 21.22 22.79
CA PRO A 247 -6.46 20.49 23.66
C PRO A 247 -7.35 19.55 22.81
N PRO A 248 -7.86 18.44 23.38
CA PRO A 248 -8.54 17.38 22.63
C PRO A 248 -9.74 17.86 21.80
N ALA A 249 -10.36 18.99 22.17
CA ALA A 249 -11.43 19.63 21.40
C ALA A 249 -10.95 20.42 20.16
N ASN A 250 -9.72 20.97 20.17
CA ASN A 250 -9.16 21.78 19.08
C ASN A 250 -8.29 20.97 18.10
N ILE A 251 -7.79 19.79 18.47
CA ILE A 251 -7.09 18.88 17.54
C ILE A 251 -7.97 18.55 16.32
N LYS A 252 -9.27 18.27 16.56
CA LYS A 252 -10.24 17.98 15.48
C LYS A 252 -10.45 19.16 14.52
N LYS A 253 -10.30 20.40 15.00
CA LYS A 253 -10.55 21.63 14.25
C LYS A 253 -9.34 22.06 13.43
N LEU A 254 -8.13 21.81 13.92
CA LEU A 254 -6.90 22.15 13.22
C LEU A 254 -6.48 21.15 12.15
N LEU A 255 -6.78 19.86 12.35
CA LEU A 255 -6.60 18.86 11.29
C LEU A 255 -7.45 19.15 10.06
N TYR A 256 -8.64 19.73 10.27
CA TYR A 256 -9.49 20.18 9.18
C TYR A 256 -8.89 21.38 8.43
N ASN A 257 -8.24 22.32 9.14
CA ASN A 257 -7.67 23.52 8.54
C ASN A 257 -6.31 23.29 7.85
N ILE A 258 -5.43 22.44 8.41
CA ILE A 258 -4.12 22.13 7.80
C ILE A 258 -4.28 21.37 6.48
N PHE A 259 -5.29 20.51 6.36
CA PHE A 259 -5.62 19.84 5.09
C PHE A 259 -6.27 20.78 4.05
N TYR A 260 -6.83 21.92 4.48
CA TYR A 260 -7.49 22.88 3.59
C TYR A 260 -6.54 23.99 3.09
N GLU A 261 -5.49 24.33 3.85
CA GLU A 261 -4.48 25.34 3.44
C GLU A 261 -3.35 24.78 2.56
N LEU A 262 -3.34 23.47 2.30
CA LEU A 262 -2.37 22.81 1.41
C LEU A 262 -2.99 22.33 0.07
N ALA A 263 -4.21 22.78 -0.22
CA ALA A 263 -4.86 22.70 -1.54
C ALA A 263 -4.87 24.09 -2.19
#